data_AF-A0AAE9ELA7-F1
#
_entry.id   AF-A0AAE9ELA7-F1
#
_cell.length_a   1.000
_cell.length_b   1.000
_cell.length_c   1.000
_cell.angle_alpha   90.00
_cell.angle_beta   90.00
_cell.angle_gamma   90.00
#
_symmetry.space_group_name_H-M   'P 1'
#
loop_
_entity.id
_entity.type
_entity.pdbx_description
1 polymer ?
#
loop_
_entity_poly.entity_id
_entity_poly.type
_entity_poly.pdbx_seq_one_letter_code
_entity_poly.pdbx_strand_id
1 'polypeptide(L)'
;MSDAKTNVANVVTSIKDCADVGMYTFSKMSPQLAAFVGVGLFVKNLIVSTADDPNGQVLKNLRDVRTEIKRLDDSMKKNFNDLKAFIVAQNFYNNIAVKAAILCQFWSDITVTNDEKSRESSVLFFREMYDKHSPVELSETLLQLLNNEMTNFLKSAMTADSLMTKEAFTTHRDIIGGVFAQFWMLESIASGLFHDGRTYRADKIAENFQWFEKCAKKWEEEYTAGDDFWPDKVRQFVEGIQDNNEEKTITQKADLIKEGLEKIMTNVRTTF
;
A
#
# COMPACT_ATOMS: atom_id res chain seq x y z
N MET A 1 -31.75 2.34 -3.55
CA MET A 1 -31.19 3.71 -3.56
C MET A 1 -30.55 4.09 -2.21
N SER A 2 -31.10 3.67 -1.05
CA SER A 2 -30.42 3.86 0.26
C SER A 2 -29.06 3.13 0.32
N ASP A 3 -28.99 1.92 -0.21
CA ASP A 3 -27.79 1.07 -0.06
C ASP A 3 -26.60 1.59 -0.88
N ALA A 4 -26.85 2.12 -2.08
CA ALA A 4 -25.80 2.72 -2.91
C ALA A 4 -25.20 3.98 -2.25
N LYS A 5 -26.03 4.84 -1.66
CA LYS A 5 -25.57 6.04 -0.96
C LYS A 5 -24.70 5.69 0.25
N THR A 6 -25.12 4.70 1.04
CA THR A 6 -24.36 4.19 2.19
C THR A 6 -23.05 3.55 1.76
N ASN A 7 -23.06 2.70 0.72
CA ASN A 7 -21.86 2.06 0.20
C ASN A 7 -20.83 3.08 -0.27
N VAL A 8 -21.25 4.09 -1.05
CA VAL A 8 -20.33 5.15 -1.51
C VAL A 8 -19.78 5.94 -0.32
N ALA A 9 -20.62 6.31 0.66
CA ALA A 9 -20.16 7.04 1.84
C ALA A 9 -19.12 6.25 2.64
N ASN A 10 -19.34 4.96 2.87
CA ASN A 10 -18.41 4.08 3.57
C ASN A 10 -17.07 3.94 2.83
N VAL A 11 -17.12 3.83 1.49
CA VAL A 11 -15.92 3.81 0.65
C VAL A 11 -15.15 5.14 0.74
N VAL A 12 -15.83 6.28 0.67
CA VAL A 12 -15.19 7.60 0.84
C VAL A 12 -14.50 7.69 2.21
N THR A 13 -15.19 7.33 3.29
CA THR A 13 -14.62 7.34 4.64
C THR A 13 -13.38 6.45 4.72
N SER A 14 -13.46 5.22 4.22
CA SER A 14 -12.33 4.27 4.28
C SER A 14 -11.10 4.76 3.50
N ILE A 15 -11.30 5.31 2.29
CA ILE A 15 -10.21 5.87 1.48
C ILE A 15 -9.65 7.14 2.13
N LYS A 16 -10.51 7.99 2.69
CA LYS A 16 -10.09 9.18 3.44
C LYS A 16 -9.22 8.80 4.63
N ASP A 17 -9.62 7.81 5.42
CA ASP A 17 -8.84 7.37 6.57
C ASP A 17 -7.47 6.80 6.13
N CYS A 18 -7.40 6.15 4.97
CA CYS A 18 -6.13 5.71 4.37
C CYS A 18 -5.27 6.91 3.92
N ALA A 19 -5.89 7.89 3.26
CA ALA A 19 -5.20 9.10 2.80
C ALA A 19 -4.68 9.96 3.97
N ASP A 20 -5.35 9.97 5.12
CA ASP A 20 -4.86 10.65 6.33
C ASP A 20 -3.61 9.97 6.93
N VAL A 21 -3.41 8.67 6.66
CA VAL A 21 -2.16 7.94 7.00
C VAL A 21 -1.13 8.03 5.88
N GLY A 22 -1.56 8.39 4.66
CA GLY A 22 -0.71 8.48 3.48
C GLY A 22 -0.48 7.16 2.75
N MET A 23 -1.22 6.09 3.08
CA MET A 23 -1.13 4.79 2.41
C MET A 23 -2.42 3.97 2.53
N TYR A 24 -2.63 3.05 1.59
CA TYR A 24 -3.70 2.07 1.65
C TYR A 24 -3.48 1.15 2.86
N THR A 25 -4.55 0.75 3.56
CA THR A 25 -4.40 -0.13 4.74
C THR A 25 -5.52 -1.16 4.82
N PHE A 26 -5.14 -2.43 5.00
CA PHE A 26 -6.10 -3.53 5.11
C PHE A 26 -7.06 -3.36 6.28
N SER A 27 -6.59 -2.87 7.42
CA SER A 27 -7.40 -2.68 8.63
C SER A 27 -8.51 -1.64 8.44
N LYS A 28 -8.28 -0.61 7.62
CA LYS A 28 -9.27 0.43 7.33
C LYS A 28 -10.21 0.06 6.17
N MET A 29 -9.75 -0.78 5.24
CA MET A 29 -10.50 -1.16 4.04
C MET A 29 -11.30 -2.45 4.17
N SER A 30 -10.72 -3.49 4.78
CA SER A 30 -11.37 -4.81 4.88
C SER A 30 -12.75 -4.82 5.56
N PRO A 31 -13.03 -4.01 6.60
CA PRO A 31 -14.37 -3.95 7.18
C PRO A 31 -15.43 -3.43 6.20
N GLN A 32 -15.02 -2.76 5.12
CA GLN A 32 -15.89 -2.15 4.12
C GLN A 32 -15.98 -2.96 2.82
N LEU A 33 -15.61 -4.25 2.82
CA LEU A 33 -15.66 -5.13 1.63
C LEU A 33 -17.00 -5.04 0.88
N ALA A 34 -18.11 -5.22 1.59
CA ALA A 34 -19.44 -5.15 1.00
C ALA A 34 -19.74 -3.79 0.35
N ALA A 35 -19.21 -2.70 0.92
CA ALA A 35 -19.36 -1.36 0.36
C ALA A 35 -18.57 -1.19 -0.93
N PHE A 36 -17.32 -1.67 -0.99
CA PHE A 36 -16.52 -1.65 -2.23
C PHE A 36 -17.17 -2.47 -3.36
N VAL A 37 -17.65 -3.68 -3.04
CA VAL A 37 -18.41 -4.52 -3.98
C VAL A 37 -19.69 -3.80 -4.43
N GLY A 38 -20.41 -3.20 -3.49
CA GLY A 38 -21.64 -2.47 -3.74
C GLY A 38 -21.45 -1.24 -4.65
N VAL A 39 -20.31 -0.55 -4.51
CA VAL A 39 -19.94 0.55 -5.41
C VAL A 39 -19.68 0.04 -6.84
N GLY A 40 -19.01 -1.11 -7.00
CA GLY A 40 -18.83 -1.75 -8.31
C GLY A 40 -20.17 -2.14 -8.97
N LEU A 41 -21.07 -2.75 -8.21
CA LEU A 41 -22.43 -3.10 -8.67
C LEU A 41 -23.24 -1.84 -9.04
N PHE A 42 -23.11 -0.78 -8.26
CA PHE A 42 -23.79 0.48 -8.53
C PHE A 42 -23.34 1.08 -9.86
N VAL A 43 -22.03 1.12 -10.12
CA VAL A 43 -21.47 1.58 -11.40
C VAL A 43 -21.97 0.70 -12.55
N LYS A 44 -21.96 -0.64 -12.40
CA LYS A 44 -22.50 -1.57 -13.41
C LYS A 44 -23.96 -1.23 -13.78
N ASN A 45 -24.80 -1.01 -12.77
CA ASN A 45 -26.21 -0.70 -12.97
C ASN A 45 -26.45 0.68 -13.60
N LEU A 46 -25.54 1.64 -13.37
CA LEU A 46 -25.63 2.97 -13.99
C LEU A 46 -25.40 2.92 -15.52
N ILE A 47 -24.60 1.97 -16.01
CA ILE A 47 -24.32 1.83 -17.45
C ILE A 47 -25.59 1.44 -18.22
N VAL A 48 -26.45 0.62 -17.61
CA VAL A 48 -27.67 0.07 -18.27
C VAL A 48 -28.94 0.83 -17.88
N SER A 49 -28.83 1.92 -17.13
CA SER A 49 -29.97 2.67 -16.60
C SER A 49 -30.52 3.67 -17.61
N THR A 50 -31.83 3.60 -17.89
CA THR A 50 -32.54 4.51 -18.81
C THR A 50 -33.33 5.64 -18.12
N ALA A 51 -33.11 5.88 -16.82
CA ALA A 51 -33.85 6.89 -16.07
C ALA A 51 -33.29 8.32 -16.28
N ASP A 52 -34.17 9.33 -16.29
CA ASP A 52 -33.83 10.72 -16.66
C ASP A 52 -32.90 11.46 -15.65
N ASP A 53 -32.91 11.06 -14.37
CA ASP A 53 -31.90 11.44 -13.38
C ASP A 53 -31.81 10.32 -12.34
N PRO A 54 -31.09 9.23 -12.62
CA PRO A 54 -31.18 8.05 -11.78
C PRO A 54 -30.66 8.32 -10.36
N ASN A 55 -29.68 9.23 -10.18
CA ASN A 55 -28.83 9.23 -8.99
C ASN A 55 -27.99 10.51 -8.75
N GLY A 56 -28.47 11.72 -9.09
CA GLY A 56 -27.69 12.97 -8.99
C GLY A 56 -26.86 13.18 -7.70
N GLN A 57 -27.37 12.80 -6.52
CA GLN A 57 -26.61 12.89 -5.27
C GLN A 57 -25.55 11.78 -5.10
N VAL A 58 -25.82 10.55 -5.56
CA VAL A 58 -24.85 9.45 -5.47
C VAL A 58 -23.72 9.64 -6.49
N LEU A 59 -24.01 10.24 -7.64
CA LEU A 59 -22.99 10.66 -8.63
C LEU A 59 -22.06 11.75 -8.08
N LYS A 60 -22.58 12.69 -7.27
CA LYS A 60 -21.72 13.66 -6.55
C LYS A 60 -20.79 12.94 -5.57
N ASN A 61 -21.31 12.00 -4.78
CA ASN A 61 -20.49 11.26 -3.82
C ASN A 61 -19.42 10.38 -4.50
N LEU A 62 -19.65 9.90 -5.73
CA LEU A 62 -18.60 9.22 -6.53
C LEU A 62 -17.44 10.15 -6.90
N ARG A 63 -17.68 11.46 -7.08
CA ARG A 63 -16.60 12.43 -7.28
C ARG A 63 -15.74 12.60 -6.02
N ASP A 64 -16.34 12.47 -4.84
CA ASP A 64 -15.61 12.51 -3.57
C ASP A 64 -14.69 11.30 -3.45
N VAL A 65 -15.14 10.11 -3.87
CA VAL A 65 -14.29 8.90 -3.98
C VAL A 65 -13.04 9.19 -4.82
N ARG A 66 -13.20 9.81 -6.00
CA ARG A 66 -12.06 10.18 -6.85
C ARG A 66 -11.09 11.13 -6.16
N THR A 67 -11.60 12.15 -5.48
CA THR A 67 -10.76 13.15 -4.81
C THR A 67 -9.87 12.48 -3.77
N GLU A 68 -10.44 11.58 -2.97
CA GLU A 68 -9.69 10.86 -1.95
C GLU A 68 -8.72 9.83 -2.55
N ILE A 69 -9.09 9.14 -3.64
CA ILE A 69 -8.17 8.23 -4.36
C ILE A 69 -6.96 8.99 -4.91
N LYS A 70 -7.18 10.16 -5.52
CA LYS A 70 -6.06 10.98 -6.02
C LYS A 70 -5.12 11.41 -4.90
N ARG A 71 -5.68 11.88 -3.77
CA ARG A 71 -4.90 12.25 -2.57
C ARG A 71 -4.07 11.07 -2.06
N LEU A 72 -4.67 9.88 -2.05
CA LEU A 72 -4.00 8.67 -1.62
C LEU A 72 -2.91 8.21 -2.60
N ASP A 73 -3.17 8.24 -3.90
CA ASP A 73 -2.20 7.88 -4.94
C ASP A 73 -1.00 8.82 -4.95
N ASP A 74 -1.21 10.12 -4.75
CA ASP A 74 -0.12 11.09 -4.67
C ASP A 74 0.74 10.88 -3.41
N SER A 75 0.11 10.48 -2.29
CA SER A 75 0.82 10.10 -1.07
C SER A 75 1.65 8.82 -1.27
N MET A 76 1.07 7.80 -1.92
CA MET A 76 1.79 6.57 -2.28
C MET A 76 2.97 6.84 -3.21
N LYS A 77 2.80 7.69 -4.23
CA LYS A 77 3.91 8.08 -5.14
C LYS A 77 5.05 8.73 -4.38
N LYS A 78 4.76 9.58 -3.39
CA LYS A 78 5.77 10.20 -2.54
C LYS A 78 6.56 9.12 -1.78
N ASN A 79 5.86 8.22 -1.09
CA ASN A 79 6.49 7.12 -0.36
C ASN A 79 7.38 6.26 -1.29
N PHE A 80 6.94 5.98 -2.52
CA PHE A 80 7.76 5.24 -3.48
C PHE A 80 8.97 6.03 -4.01
N ASN A 81 8.86 7.34 -4.17
CA ASN A 81 10.00 8.14 -4.61
C ASN A 81 11.12 8.11 -3.57
N ASP A 82 10.76 8.10 -2.28
CA ASP A 82 11.71 7.99 -1.18
C ASP A 82 12.41 6.61 -1.18
N LEU A 83 11.79 5.58 -1.78
CA LEU A 83 12.35 4.23 -1.92
C LEU A 83 13.25 3.98 -3.14
N LYS A 84 13.25 4.87 -4.14
CA LYS A 84 13.90 4.63 -5.46
C LYS A 84 15.43 4.54 -5.42
N ALA A 85 16.06 4.73 -4.26
CA ALA A 85 17.51 4.61 -4.09
C ALA A 85 18.06 3.20 -4.39
N PHE A 86 17.21 2.17 -4.46
CA PHE A 86 17.61 0.78 -4.67
C PHE A 86 17.06 0.18 -5.97
N ILE A 87 17.92 -0.52 -6.73
CA ILE A 87 17.53 -1.22 -7.97
C ILE A 87 16.40 -2.24 -7.70
N VAL A 88 16.46 -2.94 -6.57
CA VAL A 88 15.43 -3.91 -6.16
C VAL A 88 14.08 -3.23 -5.93
N ALA A 89 14.07 -2.07 -5.26
CA ALA A 89 12.86 -1.26 -5.06
C ALA A 89 12.34 -0.70 -6.39
N GLN A 90 13.21 -0.37 -7.35
CA GLN A 90 12.82 0.07 -8.68
C GLN A 90 12.13 -1.04 -9.49
N ASN A 91 12.62 -2.28 -9.37
CA ASN A 91 11.98 -3.46 -9.99
C ASN A 91 10.56 -3.67 -9.45
N PHE A 92 10.41 -3.65 -8.13
CA PHE A 92 9.09 -3.68 -7.47
C PHE A 92 8.19 -2.52 -7.94
N TYR A 93 8.70 -1.29 -7.95
CA TYR A 93 7.92 -0.12 -8.37
C TYR A 93 7.40 -0.26 -9.81
N ASN A 94 8.28 -0.59 -10.76
CA ASN A 94 7.93 -0.66 -12.18
C ASN A 94 7.00 -1.84 -12.49
N ASN A 95 7.21 -3.00 -11.85
CA ASN A 95 6.48 -4.22 -12.19
C ASN A 95 5.20 -4.43 -11.39
N ILE A 96 5.04 -3.74 -10.25
CA ILE A 96 3.92 -3.92 -9.31
C ILE A 96 3.21 -2.58 -9.09
N ALA A 97 3.86 -1.61 -8.45
CA ALA A 97 3.21 -0.38 -7.98
C ALA A 97 2.65 0.49 -9.12
N VAL A 98 3.39 0.63 -10.23
CA VAL A 98 2.93 1.41 -11.40
C VAL A 98 1.66 0.80 -12.00
N LYS A 99 1.58 -0.53 -12.10
CA LYS A 99 0.39 -1.21 -12.63
C LYS A 99 -0.82 -1.02 -11.71
N ALA A 100 -0.61 -1.09 -10.40
CA ALA A 100 -1.66 -0.79 -9.42
C ALA A 100 -2.19 0.65 -9.55
N ALA A 101 -1.27 1.62 -9.68
CA ALA A 101 -1.62 3.03 -9.84
C ALA A 101 -2.40 3.31 -11.14
N ILE A 102 -2.02 2.64 -12.25
CA ILE A 102 -2.73 2.72 -13.52
C ILE A 102 -4.19 2.24 -13.36
N LEU A 103 -4.42 1.13 -12.66
CA LEU A 103 -5.77 0.63 -12.38
C LEU A 103 -6.58 1.58 -11.48
N CYS A 104 -5.96 2.17 -10.45
CA CYS A 104 -6.61 3.19 -9.62
C CYS A 104 -7.03 4.41 -10.44
N GLN A 105 -6.20 4.83 -11.41
CA GLN A 105 -6.55 5.93 -12.30
C GLN A 105 -7.79 5.60 -13.15
N PHE A 106 -7.86 4.41 -13.75
CA PHE A 106 -9.03 4.04 -14.54
C PHE A 106 -10.29 3.85 -13.71
N TRP A 107 -10.15 3.29 -12.51
CA TRP A 107 -11.24 3.28 -11.54
C TRP A 107 -11.71 4.70 -11.22
N SER A 108 -10.79 5.63 -10.96
CA SER A 108 -11.09 7.04 -10.73
C SER A 108 -11.86 7.68 -11.88
N ASP A 109 -11.48 7.37 -13.12
CA ASP A 109 -12.14 7.94 -14.31
C ASP A 109 -13.57 7.43 -14.50
N ILE A 110 -13.87 6.17 -14.13
CA ILE A 110 -15.24 5.64 -14.15
C ILE A 110 -16.19 6.43 -13.23
N THR A 111 -15.67 6.98 -12.13
CA THR A 111 -16.50 7.64 -11.09
C THR A 111 -16.96 9.06 -11.45
N VAL A 112 -16.52 9.63 -12.57
CA VAL A 112 -16.78 11.05 -12.92
C VAL A 112 -17.49 11.28 -14.24
N THR A 113 -17.78 10.22 -14.99
CA THR A 113 -18.31 10.36 -16.34
C THR A 113 -19.80 10.69 -16.34
N ASN A 114 -20.14 11.86 -16.89
CA ASN A 114 -21.48 12.46 -16.74
C ASN A 114 -22.50 11.97 -17.76
N ASP A 115 -22.07 11.47 -18.92
CA ASP A 115 -22.94 10.86 -19.93
C ASP A 115 -22.73 9.34 -20.03
N GLU A 116 -23.77 8.63 -20.46
CA GLU A 116 -23.82 7.17 -20.56
C GLU A 116 -22.72 6.60 -21.46
N LYS A 117 -22.57 7.13 -22.68
CA LYS A 117 -21.61 6.64 -23.69
C LYS A 117 -20.17 6.74 -23.22
N SER A 118 -19.82 7.87 -22.61
CA SER A 118 -18.49 8.07 -22.08
C SER A 118 -18.24 7.13 -20.90
N ARG A 119 -19.25 6.83 -20.07
CA ARG A 119 -19.11 5.93 -18.91
C ARG A 119 -18.91 4.48 -19.35
N GLU A 120 -19.70 4.03 -20.31
CA GLU A 120 -19.53 2.72 -20.94
C GLU A 120 -18.10 2.57 -21.49
N SER A 121 -17.62 3.58 -22.21
CA SER A 121 -16.25 3.60 -22.76
C SER A 121 -15.18 3.54 -21.67
N SER A 122 -15.33 4.31 -20.57
CA SER A 122 -14.41 4.26 -19.43
C SER A 122 -14.39 2.88 -18.74
N VAL A 123 -15.55 2.24 -18.61
CA VAL A 123 -15.67 0.91 -18.00
C VAL A 123 -15.04 -0.17 -18.89
N LEU A 124 -15.26 -0.10 -20.21
CA LEU A 124 -14.62 -1.00 -21.16
C LEU A 124 -13.09 -0.86 -21.11
N PHE A 125 -12.57 0.35 -21.06
CA PHE A 125 -11.13 0.59 -20.98
C PHE A 125 -10.55 0.12 -19.65
N PHE A 126 -11.24 0.36 -18.53
CA PHE A 126 -10.85 -0.19 -17.24
C PHE A 126 -10.80 -1.72 -17.27
N ARG A 127 -11.80 -2.37 -17.88
CA ARG A 127 -11.81 -3.82 -18.03
C ARG A 127 -10.60 -4.34 -18.81
N GLU A 128 -10.29 -3.71 -19.94
CA GLU A 128 -9.13 -4.08 -20.74
C GLU A 128 -7.82 -4.02 -19.93
N MET A 129 -7.66 -2.98 -19.12
CA MET A 129 -6.48 -2.79 -18.29
C MET A 129 -6.45 -3.71 -17.08
N TYR A 130 -7.61 -3.96 -16.47
CA TYR A 130 -7.80 -4.94 -15.40
C TYR A 130 -7.44 -6.35 -15.87
N ASP A 131 -7.89 -6.75 -17.07
CA ASP A 131 -7.58 -8.06 -17.65
C ASP A 131 -6.08 -8.19 -17.98
N LYS A 132 -5.40 -7.10 -18.36
CA LYS A 132 -3.94 -7.07 -18.59
C LYS A 132 -3.11 -7.07 -17.30
N HIS A 133 -3.67 -6.57 -16.21
CA HIS A 133 -2.97 -6.31 -14.96
C HIS A 133 -3.80 -6.81 -13.78
N SER A 134 -4.12 -8.10 -13.76
CA SER A 134 -4.98 -8.64 -12.71
C SER A 134 -4.41 -8.38 -11.31
N PRO A 135 -5.17 -7.73 -10.39
CA PRO A 135 -4.72 -7.49 -9.02
C PRO A 135 -4.32 -8.77 -8.28
N VAL A 136 -5.00 -9.89 -8.56
CA VAL A 136 -4.65 -11.20 -7.99
C VAL A 136 -3.27 -11.65 -8.48
N GLU A 137 -3.03 -11.65 -9.78
CA GLU A 137 -1.74 -12.05 -10.37
C GLU A 137 -0.60 -11.12 -9.92
N LEU A 138 -0.88 -9.82 -9.79
CA LEU A 138 0.08 -8.85 -9.25
C LEU A 138 0.41 -9.15 -7.78
N SER A 139 -0.59 -9.56 -6.97
CA SER A 139 -0.36 -9.96 -5.58
C SER A 139 0.49 -11.22 -5.46
N GLU A 140 0.30 -12.19 -6.36
CA GLU A 140 1.12 -13.41 -6.43
C GLU A 140 2.54 -13.10 -6.89
N THR A 141 2.69 -12.23 -7.90
CA THR A 141 3.99 -11.77 -8.39
C THR A 141 4.74 -11.03 -7.28
N LEU A 142 4.06 -10.18 -6.51
CA LEU A 142 4.64 -9.50 -5.36
C LEU A 142 5.15 -10.51 -4.32
N LEU A 143 4.36 -11.53 -3.99
CA LEU A 143 4.83 -12.60 -3.09
C LEU A 143 6.06 -13.33 -3.62
N GLN A 144 6.12 -13.64 -4.92
CA GLN A 144 7.29 -14.28 -5.53
C GLN A 144 8.54 -13.40 -5.40
N LEU A 145 8.41 -12.10 -5.65
CA LEU A 145 9.51 -11.15 -5.47
C LEU A 145 9.98 -11.09 -4.02
N LEU A 146 9.05 -11.10 -3.07
CA LEU A 146 9.36 -11.05 -1.64
C LEU A 146 9.92 -12.37 -1.09
N ASN A 147 9.57 -13.52 -1.66
CA ASN A 147 10.09 -14.81 -1.23
C ASN A 147 11.50 -15.10 -1.78
N ASN A 148 11.99 -14.32 -2.74
CA ASN A 148 13.33 -14.48 -3.30
C ASN A 148 14.28 -13.43 -2.70
N GLU A 149 15.37 -13.90 -2.10
CA GLU A 149 16.37 -13.07 -1.40
C GLU A 149 16.93 -11.92 -2.26
N MET A 150 17.12 -12.12 -3.57
CA MET A 150 17.68 -11.10 -4.46
C MET A 150 16.66 -10.02 -4.85
N THR A 151 15.37 -10.34 -4.77
CA THR A 151 14.28 -9.44 -5.19
C THR A 151 13.43 -8.92 -4.03
N ASN A 152 13.68 -9.40 -2.81
CA ASN A 152 13.00 -8.93 -1.61
C ASN A 152 13.52 -7.54 -1.24
N PHE A 153 12.76 -6.51 -1.61
CA PHE A 153 13.18 -5.13 -1.40
C PHE A 153 13.18 -4.72 0.09
N LEU A 154 12.37 -5.35 0.95
CA LEU A 154 12.43 -5.12 2.39
C LEU A 154 13.76 -5.62 2.94
N LYS A 155 14.16 -6.86 2.62
CA LYS A 155 15.46 -7.41 3.04
C LYS A 155 16.64 -6.61 2.48
N SER A 156 16.54 -6.20 1.22
CA SER A 156 17.53 -5.32 0.59
C SER A 156 17.66 -3.99 1.34
N ALA A 157 16.55 -3.40 1.78
CA ALA A 157 16.57 -2.17 2.56
C ALA A 157 17.18 -2.37 3.95
N MET A 158 16.84 -3.46 4.63
CA MET A 158 17.42 -3.80 5.93
C MET A 158 18.93 -4.07 5.85
N THR A 159 19.41 -4.62 4.73
CA THR A 159 20.85 -4.83 4.51
C THR A 159 21.59 -3.52 4.23
N ALA A 160 20.92 -2.56 3.57
CA ALA A 160 21.46 -1.25 3.30
C ALA A 160 21.45 -0.33 4.54
N ASP A 161 20.52 -0.55 5.47
CA ASP A 161 20.47 0.17 6.74
C ASP A 161 21.49 -0.39 7.73
N SER A 162 22.55 0.38 7.98
CA SER A 162 23.71 -0.08 8.76
C SER A 162 23.37 -0.51 10.19
N LEU A 163 22.29 0.05 10.75
CA LEU A 163 21.80 -0.23 12.10
C LEU A 163 20.54 -1.11 12.15
N MET A 164 20.03 -1.58 11.01
CA MET A 164 18.82 -2.41 10.94
C MET A 164 17.70 -1.84 11.83
N THR A 165 17.39 -0.56 11.61
CA THR A 165 16.49 0.23 12.43
C THR A 165 15.05 -0.23 12.29
N LYS A 166 14.28 -0.03 13.37
CA LYS A 166 12.85 -0.31 13.38
C LYS A 166 12.10 0.51 12.33
N GLU A 167 12.54 1.75 12.11
CA GLU A 167 11.95 2.67 11.14
C GLU A 167 12.10 2.14 9.70
N ALA A 168 13.30 1.69 9.33
CA ALA A 168 13.54 1.08 8.02
C ALA A 168 12.64 -0.14 7.81
N PHE A 169 12.61 -1.07 8.78
CA PHE A 169 11.78 -2.27 8.69
C PHE A 169 10.29 -1.92 8.53
N THR A 170 9.77 -1.09 9.43
CA THR A 170 8.36 -0.74 9.49
C THR A 170 7.92 -0.02 8.22
N THR A 171 8.71 0.95 7.74
CA THR A 171 8.40 1.71 6.53
C THR A 171 8.25 0.79 5.32
N HIS A 172 9.20 -0.12 5.11
CA HIS A 172 9.17 -1.01 3.95
C HIS A 172 8.07 -2.07 4.07
N ARG A 173 7.85 -2.63 5.27
CA ARG A 173 6.74 -3.55 5.55
C ARG A 173 5.39 -2.89 5.27
N ASP A 174 5.21 -1.65 5.71
CA ASP A 174 3.95 -0.91 5.57
C ASP A 174 3.66 -0.57 4.11
N ILE A 175 4.69 -0.23 3.32
CA ILE A 175 4.53 0.01 1.88
C ILE A 175 4.09 -1.27 1.15
N ILE A 176 4.66 -2.43 1.49
CA ILE A 176 4.20 -3.72 0.93
C ILE A 176 2.74 -3.96 1.30
N GLY A 177 2.38 -3.81 2.58
CA GLY A 177 1.02 -3.96 3.07
C GLY A 177 0.04 -3.02 2.36
N GLY A 178 0.46 -1.78 2.09
CA GLY A 178 -0.33 -0.82 1.34
C GLY A 178 -0.58 -1.24 -0.11
N VAL A 179 0.42 -1.80 -0.79
CA VAL A 179 0.22 -2.33 -2.15
C VAL A 179 -0.75 -3.50 -2.17
N PHE A 180 -0.67 -4.44 -1.21
CA PHE A 180 -1.67 -5.50 -1.12
C PHE A 180 -3.08 -4.94 -0.84
N ALA A 181 -3.20 -3.92 0.03
CA ALA A 181 -4.48 -3.29 0.32
C ALA A 181 -5.07 -2.59 -0.92
N GLN A 182 -4.21 -1.96 -1.73
CA GLN A 182 -4.61 -1.37 -3.01
C GLN A 182 -5.13 -2.43 -3.99
N PHE A 183 -4.46 -3.58 -4.11
CA PHE A 183 -4.93 -4.70 -4.92
C PHE A 183 -6.28 -5.23 -4.44
N TRP A 184 -6.43 -5.41 -3.14
CA TRP A 184 -7.65 -5.89 -2.54
C TRP A 184 -8.83 -4.94 -2.80
N MET A 185 -8.61 -3.63 -2.70
CA MET A 185 -9.61 -2.60 -3.00
C MET A 185 -10.05 -2.68 -4.47
N LEU A 186 -9.09 -2.70 -5.39
CA LEU A 186 -9.35 -2.79 -6.83
C LEU A 186 -10.14 -4.05 -7.18
N GLU A 187 -9.75 -5.18 -6.60
CA GLU A 187 -10.41 -6.47 -6.82
C GLU A 187 -11.82 -6.51 -6.20
N SER A 188 -12.03 -5.87 -5.05
CA SER A 188 -13.35 -5.78 -4.41
C SER A 188 -14.34 -4.97 -5.27
N ILE A 189 -13.87 -3.87 -5.88
CA ILE A 189 -14.69 -3.09 -6.81
C ILE A 189 -14.94 -3.87 -8.10
N ALA A 190 -13.91 -4.48 -8.68
CA ALA A 190 -14.01 -5.31 -9.87
C ALA A 190 -14.96 -6.51 -9.65
N SER A 191 -15.00 -7.05 -8.44
CA SER A 191 -15.95 -8.12 -8.06
C SER A 191 -17.39 -7.69 -8.31
N GLY A 192 -17.77 -6.47 -7.89
CA GLY A 192 -19.09 -5.92 -8.17
C GLY A 192 -19.30 -5.55 -9.64
N LEU A 193 -18.30 -4.95 -10.27
CA LEU A 193 -18.41 -4.40 -11.62
C LEU A 193 -18.42 -5.50 -12.70
N PHE A 194 -17.59 -6.54 -12.56
CA PHE A 194 -17.31 -7.54 -13.60
C PHE A 194 -17.66 -8.97 -13.20
N HIS A 195 -17.81 -9.27 -11.90
CA HIS A 195 -17.94 -10.65 -11.41
C HIS A 195 -19.21 -10.94 -10.62
N ASP A 196 -20.24 -10.09 -10.75
CA ASP A 196 -21.55 -10.24 -10.12
C ASP A 196 -21.48 -10.33 -8.59
N GLY A 197 -20.52 -9.61 -8.00
CA GLY A 197 -20.31 -9.54 -6.55
C GLY A 197 -19.56 -10.71 -5.93
N ARG A 198 -19.07 -11.68 -6.73
CA ARG A 198 -18.25 -12.80 -6.21
C ARG A 198 -16.89 -12.30 -5.71
N THR A 199 -16.59 -12.51 -4.43
CA THR A 199 -15.38 -11.98 -3.74
C THR A 199 -14.17 -12.91 -3.75
N TYR A 200 -14.28 -14.13 -4.29
CA TYR A 200 -13.21 -15.15 -4.24
C TYR A 200 -11.80 -14.60 -4.57
N ARG A 201 -11.72 -13.70 -5.54
CA ARG A 201 -10.45 -13.09 -5.97
C ARG A 201 -9.91 -12.07 -4.96
N ALA A 202 -10.77 -11.26 -4.34
CA ALA A 202 -10.40 -10.38 -3.25
C ALA A 202 -9.98 -11.20 -2.01
N ASP A 203 -10.66 -12.32 -1.74
CA ASP A 203 -10.31 -13.25 -0.67
C ASP A 203 -8.92 -13.85 -0.89
N LYS A 204 -8.57 -14.21 -2.13
CA LYS A 204 -7.20 -14.67 -2.48
C LYS A 204 -6.12 -13.62 -2.22
N ILE A 205 -6.39 -12.35 -2.49
CA ILE A 205 -5.45 -11.26 -2.16
C ILE A 205 -5.31 -11.12 -0.64
N ALA A 206 -6.40 -11.27 0.12
CA ALA A 206 -6.34 -11.24 1.58
C ALA A 206 -5.52 -12.42 2.14
N GLU A 207 -5.66 -13.62 1.58
CA GLU A 207 -4.81 -14.78 1.92
C GLU A 207 -3.33 -14.49 1.63
N ASN A 208 -3.03 -13.91 0.46
CA ASN A 208 -1.66 -13.52 0.08
C ASN A 208 -1.07 -12.48 1.05
N PHE A 209 -1.87 -11.48 1.45
CA PHE A 209 -1.47 -10.50 2.45
C PHE A 209 -1.20 -11.16 3.81
N GLN A 210 -2.05 -12.07 4.27
CA GLN A 210 -1.82 -12.82 5.51
C GLN A 210 -0.55 -13.68 5.46
N TRP A 211 -0.24 -14.25 4.29
CA TRP A 211 1.02 -14.96 4.08
C TRP A 211 2.22 -14.02 4.22
N PHE A 212 2.17 -12.87 3.54
CA PHE A 212 3.18 -11.82 3.68
C PHE A 212 3.38 -11.42 5.14
N GLU A 213 2.30 -11.16 5.89
CA GLU A 213 2.37 -10.77 7.31
C GLU A 213 3.09 -11.81 8.17
N LYS A 214 2.86 -13.11 7.90
CA LYS A 214 3.58 -14.19 8.58
C LYS A 214 5.07 -14.19 8.23
N CYS A 215 5.43 -13.93 6.98
CA CYS A 215 6.82 -13.82 6.56
C CYS A 215 7.49 -12.58 7.16
N ALA A 216 6.83 -11.43 7.12
CA ALA A 216 7.31 -10.18 7.70
C ALA A 216 7.61 -10.35 9.18
N LYS A 217 6.71 -10.98 9.95
CA LYS A 217 6.97 -11.27 11.37
C LYS A 217 8.24 -12.11 11.58
N LYS A 218 8.49 -13.12 10.74
CA LYS A 218 9.73 -13.91 10.81
C LYS A 218 10.95 -13.06 10.50
N TRP A 219 10.88 -12.21 9.47
CA TRP A 219 11.99 -11.31 9.14
C TRP A 219 12.23 -10.28 10.25
N GLU A 220 11.18 -9.82 10.94
CA GLU A 220 11.31 -8.93 12.10
C GLU A 220 12.15 -9.60 13.21
N GLU A 221 11.90 -10.88 13.47
CA GLU A 221 12.68 -11.69 14.41
C GLU A 221 14.12 -11.89 13.92
N GLU A 222 14.34 -12.13 12.61
CA GLU A 222 15.68 -12.27 12.00
C GLU A 222 16.54 -11.00 12.13
N TYR A 223 15.94 -9.81 12.02
CA TYR A 223 16.64 -8.53 12.10
C TYR A 223 16.71 -7.94 13.52
N THR A 224 16.09 -8.59 14.50
CA THR A 224 16.23 -8.17 15.89
C THR A 224 17.65 -8.47 16.36
N ALA A 225 18.34 -7.45 16.87
CA ALA A 225 19.74 -7.50 17.28
C ALA A 225 20.00 -8.67 18.23
N GLY A 226 20.78 -9.64 17.73
CA GLY A 226 21.33 -10.75 18.51
C GLY A 226 22.74 -10.43 19.04
N ASP A 227 23.39 -11.45 19.61
CA ASP A 227 24.68 -11.30 20.29
C ASP A 227 25.81 -10.76 19.38
N ASP A 228 25.83 -11.20 18.11
CA ASP A 228 26.86 -10.80 17.12
C ASP A 228 26.63 -9.40 16.54
N PHE A 229 25.41 -8.84 16.66
CA PHE A 229 25.08 -7.52 16.11
C PHE A 229 25.87 -6.39 16.77
N TRP A 230 26.02 -6.47 18.09
CA TRP A 230 26.68 -5.45 18.91
C TRP A 230 28.18 -5.28 18.61
N PRO A 231 29.01 -6.34 18.62
CA PRO A 231 30.44 -6.19 18.34
C PRO A 231 30.72 -5.75 16.90
N ASP A 232 29.85 -6.10 15.94
CA ASP A 232 30.07 -5.83 14.52
C ASP A 232 29.50 -4.48 14.08
N LYS A 233 28.18 -4.30 14.19
CA LYS A 233 27.47 -3.14 13.63
C LYS A 233 27.53 -1.93 14.55
N VAL A 234 27.31 -2.13 15.84
CA VAL A 234 27.27 -1.01 16.81
C VAL A 234 28.67 -0.43 17.02
N ARG A 235 29.71 -1.26 17.06
CA ARG A 235 31.10 -0.77 17.11
C ARG A 235 31.42 0.14 15.92
N GLN A 236 31.17 -0.33 14.70
CA GLN A 236 31.43 0.46 13.48
C GLN A 236 30.66 1.78 13.47
N PHE A 237 29.42 1.78 13.97
CA PHE A 237 28.63 2.99 14.12
C PHE A 237 29.25 3.98 15.13
N VAL A 238 29.65 3.50 16.31
CA VAL A 238 30.28 4.34 17.36
C VAL A 238 31.61 4.92 16.87
N GLU A 239 32.48 4.09 16.32
CA GLU A 239 33.77 4.50 15.75
C GLU A 239 33.56 5.53 14.63
N GLY A 240 32.58 5.29 13.74
CA GLY A 240 32.21 6.22 12.69
C GLY A 240 31.76 7.60 13.21
N ILE A 241 31.00 7.66 14.30
CA ILE A 241 30.62 8.93 14.93
C ILE A 241 31.82 9.61 15.58
N GLN A 242 32.68 8.85 16.26
CA GLN A 242 33.87 9.37 16.92
C GLN A 242 34.85 10.00 15.93
N ASP A 243 35.12 9.30 14.83
CA ASP A 243 36.16 9.65 13.86
C ASP A 243 35.70 10.73 12.87
N ASN A 244 34.42 10.76 12.47
CA ASN A 244 33.94 11.66 11.40
C ASN A 244 33.26 12.95 11.90
N ASN A 245 33.26 13.22 13.20
CA ASN A 245 32.62 14.41 13.79
C ASN A 245 33.58 15.19 14.68
N GLU A 246 34.82 15.41 14.26
CA GLU A 246 35.86 16.10 15.05
C GLU A 246 35.41 17.47 15.58
N GLU A 247 34.50 18.14 14.88
CA GLU A 247 33.94 19.44 15.25
C GLU A 247 32.93 19.39 16.41
N LYS A 248 32.43 18.20 16.78
CA LYS A 248 31.44 18.02 17.84
C LYS A 248 32.09 17.76 19.19
N THR A 249 31.47 18.28 20.24
CA THR A 249 31.86 17.96 21.63
C THR A 249 31.57 16.49 21.96
N ILE A 250 32.21 15.99 23.02
CA ILE A 250 31.97 14.62 23.52
C ILE A 250 30.49 14.40 23.83
N THR A 251 29.80 15.38 24.43
CA THR A 251 28.37 15.29 24.73
C THR A 251 27.54 15.16 23.45
N GLN A 252 27.81 15.99 22.44
CA GLN A 252 27.10 15.92 21.16
C GLN A 252 27.32 14.58 20.44
N LYS A 253 28.53 14.01 20.51
CA LYS A 253 28.80 12.68 19.97
C LYS A 253 28.05 11.59 20.75
N ALA A 254 28.01 11.68 22.08
CA ALA A 254 27.27 10.76 22.92
C ALA A 254 25.76 10.80 22.62
N ASP A 255 25.19 11.99 22.40
CA ASP A 255 23.79 12.16 22.03
C ASP A 255 23.48 11.48 20.68
N LEU A 256 24.33 11.67 19.66
CA LEU A 256 24.18 11.01 18.37
C LEU A 256 24.25 9.48 18.47
N ILE A 257 25.19 8.96 19.28
CA ILE A 257 25.30 7.52 19.53
C ILE A 257 24.01 7.04 20.19
N LYS A 258 23.54 7.72 21.23
CA LYS A 258 22.30 7.36 21.95
C LYS A 258 21.10 7.33 20.99
N GLU A 259 20.91 8.37 20.19
CA GLU A 259 19.82 8.44 19.20
C GLU A 259 19.87 7.29 18.18
N GLY A 260 21.06 6.89 17.74
CA GLY A 260 21.22 5.73 16.85
C GLY A 260 20.87 4.42 17.53
N LEU A 261 21.35 4.21 18.76
CA LEU A 261 21.10 2.99 19.53
C LEU A 261 19.61 2.79 19.85
N GLU A 262 18.88 3.88 20.15
CA GLU A 262 17.44 3.84 20.43
C GLU A 262 16.60 3.42 19.22
N LYS A 263 17.15 3.48 18.00
CA LYS A 263 16.44 3.12 16.76
C LYS A 263 16.64 1.66 16.34
N ILE A 264 17.62 0.96 16.90
CA ILE A 264 17.93 -0.44 16.56
C ILE A 264 16.74 -1.33 16.93
N MET A 265 16.43 -2.31 16.08
CA MET A 265 15.50 -3.37 16.44
C MET A 265 16.12 -4.25 17.53
N THR A 266 15.71 -4.09 18.80
CA THR A 266 16.21 -4.92 19.91
C THR A 266 15.05 -5.54 20.69
N ASN A 267 15.32 -6.67 21.34
CA ASN A 267 14.37 -7.34 22.25
C ASN A 267 14.21 -6.60 23.59
N VAL A 268 14.97 -5.54 23.84
CA VAL A 268 15.15 -4.97 25.17
C VAL A 268 14.50 -3.58 25.23
N ARG A 269 13.59 -3.39 26.19
CA ARG A 269 13.32 -2.08 26.76
C ARG A 269 14.62 -1.58 27.39
N THR A 270 15.48 -0.92 26.62
CA THR A 270 16.68 -0.29 27.13
C THR A 270 16.30 0.95 27.92
N THR A 271 15.92 0.75 29.19
CA THR A 271 16.15 1.77 30.22
C THR A 271 17.65 1.86 30.42
N PHE A 272 18.27 2.85 29.77
CA PHE A 272 19.56 3.39 30.16
C PHE A 272 19.40 4.31 31.38
#